data_AF-A0AA35IQ11-F1
#
_entry.id   AF-A0AA35IQ11-F1
#
_cell.length_a   1.000
_cell.length_b   1.000
_cell.length_c   1.000
_cell.angle_alpha   90.00
_cell.angle_beta   90.00
_cell.angle_gamma   90.00
#
_symmetry.space_group_name_H-M   'P 1'
#
loop_
_entity.id
_entity.type
_entity.pdbx_description
1 polymer ?
#
loop_
_entity_poly.entity_id
_entity_poly.type
_entity_poly.pdbx_seq_one_letter_code
_entity_poly.pdbx_strand_id
1 'polypeptide(L)'
;MSNNTISIETVSAPLYLPKLPVEKVQRIAKNDPEYMDTSDDAFVATAFATEFFVQVLAHESLQQQQKLQQQHVPRLSDEITLSYDDISTTIVQSADGHLQFLNDVIPTTKNLRLLVEENRVRYTTSAMPPHEVYSAYMMNDTAPKPDIVEIDLDNDENDDEDLTDQE
;
A
#
# COMPACT_ATOMS: atom_id res chain seq x y z
N MET A 1 -32.11 6.60 -62.23
CA MET A 1 -31.44 5.76 -61.20
C MET A 1 -30.77 6.71 -60.23
N SER A 2 -31.47 7.04 -59.15
CA SER A 2 -31.00 8.04 -58.18
C SER A 2 -30.30 7.30 -57.04
N ASN A 3 -28.99 7.49 -56.93
CA ASN A 3 -28.17 6.86 -55.91
C ASN A 3 -28.44 7.54 -54.57
N ASN A 4 -29.09 6.81 -53.67
CA ASN A 4 -29.32 7.23 -52.30
C ASN A 4 -28.02 6.99 -51.50
N THR A 5 -27.20 8.02 -51.32
CA THR A 5 -26.06 8.01 -50.41
C THR A 5 -26.59 8.11 -48.99
N ILE A 6 -26.69 6.97 -48.31
CA ILE A 6 -26.93 6.92 -46.86
C ILE A 6 -25.66 7.46 -46.19
N SER A 7 -25.72 8.70 -45.75
CA SER A 7 -24.75 9.26 -44.80
C SER A 7 -24.94 8.50 -43.48
N ILE A 8 -23.98 7.64 -43.16
CA ILE A 8 -23.91 7.00 -41.85
C ILE A 8 -23.42 8.09 -40.88
N GLU A 9 -24.35 8.73 -40.17
CA GLU A 9 -24.04 9.51 -38.98
C GLU A 9 -23.36 8.57 -37.97
N THR A 10 -22.04 8.65 -37.88
CA THR A 10 -21.29 8.12 -36.74
C THR A 10 -21.75 8.88 -35.51
N VAL A 11 -22.73 8.31 -34.81
CA VAL A 11 -23.12 8.72 -33.46
C VAL A 11 -21.87 8.59 -32.61
N SER A 12 -21.21 9.73 -32.37
CA SER A 12 -20.07 9.85 -31.46
C SER A 12 -20.57 9.48 -30.07
N ALA A 13 -20.47 8.19 -29.73
CA ALA A 13 -20.64 7.74 -28.36
C ALA A 13 -19.74 8.61 -27.47
N PRO A 14 -20.21 9.06 -26.30
CA PRO A 14 -19.33 9.78 -25.38
C PRO A 14 -18.14 8.87 -25.11
N LEU A 15 -16.94 9.34 -25.47
CA LEU A 15 -15.70 8.65 -25.14
C LEU A 15 -15.66 8.58 -23.62
N TYR A 16 -15.93 7.40 -23.07
CA TYR A 16 -15.69 7.14 -21.66
C TYR A 16 -14.19 7.20 -21.49
N LEU A 17 -13.72 8.19 -20.73
CA LEU A 17 -12.33 8.26 -20.31
C LEU A 17 -12.19 7.61 -18.93
N PRO A 18 -11.06 6.93 -18.67
CA PRO A 18 -10.75 6.47 -17.32
C PRO A 18 -10.66 7.67 -16.38
N LYS A 19 -11.10 7.49 -15.13
CA LYS A 19 -10.89 8.45 -14.04
C LYS A 19 -9.42 8.54 -13.66
N LEU A 20 -8.67 7.46 -13.83
CA LEU A 20 -7.22 7.41 -13.66
C LEU A 20 -6.55 8.15 -14.83
N PRO A 21 -5.70 9.17 -14.56
CA PRO A 21 -5.01 9.91 -15.61
C PRO A 21 -4.09 9.00 -16.43
N VAL A 22 -4.28 9.00 -17.75
CA VAL A 22 -3.52 8.15 -18.69
C VAL A 22 -2.03 8.50 -18.68
N GLU A 23 -1.68 9.77 -18.46
CA GLU A 23 -0.31 10.25 -18.38
C GLU A 23 0.47 9.61 -17.22
N LYS A 24 -0.23 9.31 -16.10
CA LYS A 24 0.38 8.60 -14.97
C LYS A 24 0.63 7.15 -15.31
N VAL A 25 -0.31 6.49 -15.99
CA VAL A 25 -0.15 5.10 -16.46
C VAL A 25 1.03 5.02 -17.43
N GLN A 26 1.12 5.93 -18.38
CA GLN A 26 2.23 6.01 -19.32
C GLN A 26 3.57 6.24 -18.62
N ARG A 27 3.63 7.12 -17.61
CA ARG A 27 4.85 7.36 -16.83
C ARG A 27 5.30 6.11 -16.07
N ILE A 28 4.35 5.39 -15.45
CA ILE A 28 4.66 4.14 -14.73
C ILE A 28 5.19 3.09 -15.72
N ALA A 29 4.55 2.92 -16.87
CA ALA A 29 4.97 1.95 -17.87
C ALA A 29 6.39 2.25 -18.40
N LYS A 30 6.72 3.52 -18.65
CA LYS A 30 8.06 3.92 -19.14
C LYS A 30 9.19 3.76 -18.11
N ASN A 31 8.85 3.56 -16.83
CA ASN A 31 9.84 3.27 -15.80
C ASN A 31 10.23 1.78 -15.78
N ASP A 32 9.56 0.93 -16.56
CA ASP A 32 9.93 -0.48 -16.72
C ASP A 32 11.27 -0.59 -17.47
N PRO A 33 12.29 -1.29 -16.93
CA PRO A 33 13.57 -1.50 -17.62
C PRO A 33 13.42 -2.24 -18.95
N GLU A 34 12.34 -2.99 -19.16
CA GLU A 34 12.05 -3.73 -20.39
C GLU A 34 10.88 -3.10 -21.19
N TYR A 35 10.62 -1.79 -21.01
CA TYR A 35 9.55 -1.08 -21.73
C TYR A 35 9.68 -1.20 -23.26
N MET A 36 8.55 -1.53 -23.89
CA MET A 36 8.37 -1.57 -25.35
C MET A 36 7.38 -0.48 -25.78
N ASP A 37 7.54 0.02 -27.00
CA ASP A 37 6.61 0.99 -27.58
C ASP A 37 5.17 0.45 -27.54
N THR A 38 4.31 1.18 -26.83
CA THR A 38 2.93 0.81 -26.52
C THR A 38 1.98 1.86 -27.11
N SER A 39 0.86 1.43 -27.69
CA SER A 39 -0.12 2.34 -28.30
C SER A 39 -0.91 3.13 -27.26
N ASP A 40 -1.43 4.30 -27.66
CA ASP A 40 -2.27 5.15 -26.79
C ASP A 40 -3.52 4.41 -26.28
N ASP A 41 -4.17 3.63 -27.15
CA ASP A 41 -5.33 2.80 -26.79
C ASP A 41 -4.98 1.76 -25.71
N ALA A 42 -3.77 1.20 -25.73
CA ALA A 42 -3.32 0.26 -24.72
C ALA A 42 -3.10 0.94 -23.35
N PHE A 43 -2.62 2.19 -23.33
CA PHE A 43 -2.55 2.96 -22.08
C PHE A 43 -3.94 3.28 -21.52
N VAL A 44 -4.91 3.62 -22.37
CA VAL A 44 -6.30 3.85 -21.96
C VAL A 44 -6.93 2.56 -21.41
N ALA A 45 -6.75 1.43 -22.11
CA ALA A 45 -7.24 0.13 -21.63
C ALA A 45 -6.62 -0.28 -20.29
N THR A 46 -5.31 -0.03 -20.11
CA THR A 46 -4.59 -0.30 -18.86
C THR A 46 -5.12 0.57 -17.72
N ALA A 47 -5.46 1.83 -17.99
CA ALA A 47 -6.07 2.72 -16.99
C ALA A 47 -7.43 2.18 -16.51
N PHE A 48 -8.30 1.75 -17.42
CA PHE A 48 -9.56 1.08 -17.05
C PHE A 48 -9.33 -0.22 -16.29
N ALA A 49 -8.40 -1.05 -16.73
CA ALA A 49 -8.06 -2.29 -16.06
C ALA A 49 -7.56 -2.03 -14.62
N THR A 50 -6.76 -0.99 -14.42
CA THR A 50 -6.24 -0.60 -13.10
C THR A 50 -7.35 -0.13 -12.17
N GLU A 51 -8.30 0.66 -12.67
CA GLU A 51 -9.48 1.06 -11.88
C GLU A 51 -10.32 -0.14 -11.47
N PHE A 52 -10.58 -1.04 -12.42
CA PHE A 52 -11.34 -2.25 -12.17
C PHE A 52 -10.61 -3.16 -11.17
N PHE A 53 -9.29 -3.27 -11.29
CA PHE A 53 -8.46 -4.01 -10.36
C PHE A 53 -8.59 -3.48 -8.92
N VAL A 54 -8.52 -2.16 -8.71
CA VAL A 54 -8.68 -1.57 -7.36
C VAL A 54 -10.07 -1.85 -6.80
N GLN A 55 -11.11 -1.76 -7.64
CA GLN A 55 -12.49 -2.08 -7.22
C GLN A 55 -12.64 -3.55 -6.84
N VAL A 56 -12.09 -4.47 -7.64
CA VAL A 56 -12.10 -5.91 -7.37
C VAL A 56 -11.34 -6.22 -6.09
N LEU A 57 -10.13 -5.67 -5.91
CA LEU A 57 -9.33 -5.89 -4.70
C LEU A 57 -10.07 -5.44 -3.44
N ALA A 58 -10.66 -4.24 -3.46
CA ALA A 58 -11.44 -3.73 -2.35
C ALA A 58 -12.67 -4.61 -2.06
N HIS A 59 -13.38 -5.03 -3.11
CA HIS A 59 -14.56 -5.89 -2.99
C HIS A 59 -14.22 -7.28 -2.44
N GLU A 60 -13.20 -7.93 -2.97
CA GLU A 60 -12.72 -9.24 -2.47
C GLU A 60 -12.29 -9.15 -1.01
N SER A 61 -11.59 -8.05 -0.64
CA SER A 61 -11.15 -7.81 0.74
C SER A 61 -12.34 -7.62 1.70
N LEU A 62 -13.37 -6.89 1.27
CA LEU A 62 -14.62 -6.73 2.03
C LEU A 62 -15.36 -8.06 2.22
N GLN A 63 -15.46 -8.86 1.15
CA GLN A 63 -16.09 -10.18 1.24
C GLN A 63 -15.34 -11.09 2.20
N GLN A 64 -14.02 -11.04 2.20
CA GLN A 64 -13.18 -11.80 3.11
C GLN A 64 -13.38 -11.37 4.57
N GLN A 65 -13.40 -10.07 4.83
CA GLN A 65 -13.71 -9.52 6.14
C GLN A 65 -15.08 -10.00 6.65
N GLN A 66 -16.11 -9.96 5.80
CA GLN A 66 -17.45 -10.43 6.16
C GLN A 66 -17.51 -11.94 6.46
N LYS A 67 -16.73 -12.77 5.75
CA LYS A 67 -16.63 -14.21 6.04
C LYS A 67 -16.00 -14.46 7.41
N LEU A 68 -14.98 -13.68 7.78
CA LEU A 68 -14.34 -13.77 9.10
C LEU A 68 -15.25 -13.25 10.22
N GLN A 69 -15.97 -12.14 9.98
CA GLN A 69 -16.91 -11.59 10.94
C GLN A 69 -18.11 -12.50 11.18
N GLN A 70 -18.59 -13.27 10.20
CA GLN A 70 -19.65 -14.26 10.41
C GLN A 70 -19.25 -15.40 11.37
N GLN A 71 -17.93 -15.62 11.58
CA GLN A 71 -17.43 -16.55 12.59
C GLN A 71 -17.37 -15.93 14.00
N HIS A 72 -17.49 -14.61 14.11
CA HIS A 72 -17.53 -13.86 15.37
C HIS A 72 -18.93 -13.27 15.62
N VAL A 73 -19.29 -13.00 16.88
CA VAL A 73 -20.63 -12.50 17.24
C VAL A 73 -20.89 -11.14 16.53
N PRO A 74 -22.06 -10.92 15.89
CA PRO A 74 -22.29 -9.71 15.11
C PRO A 74 -22.30 -8.47 16.02
N ARG A 75 -21.41 -7.52 15.77
CA ARG A 75 -21.49 -6.20 16.39
C ARG A 75 -22.41 -5.31 15.56
N LEU A 76 -23.52 -4.91 16.17
CA LEU A 76 -24.69 -4.24 15.59
C LEU A 76 -24.45 -2.79 15.11
N SER A 77 -23.20 -2.31 15.06
CA SER A 77 -22.89 -0.89 14.80
C SER A 77 -21.65 -0.65 13.94
N ASP A 78 -21.03 -1.69 13.39
CA ASP A 78 -19.70 -1.53 12.81
C ASP A 78 -19.78 -0.98 11.39
N GLU A 79 -19.37 0.27 11.24
CA GLU A 79 -19.01 0.85 9.96
C GLU A 79 -18.08 -0.12 9.23
N ILE A 80 -18.43 -0.46 7.99
CA ILE A 80 -17.65 -1.39 7.17
C ILE A 80 -16.33 -0.68 6.84
N THR A 81 -15.30 -1.03 7.61
CA THR A 81 -13.95 -0.46 7.51
C THR A 81 -12.99 -1.56 7.09
N LEU A 82 -12.16 -1.27 6.10
CA LEU A 82 -11.20 -2.22 5.58
C LEU A 82 -9.85 -2.02 6.27
N SER A 83 -9.33 -3.06 6.92
CA SER A 83 -8.01 -3.01 7.57
C SER A 83 -6.92 -3.57 6.66
N TYR A 84 -5.66 -3.27 6.99
CA TYR A 84 -4.51 -3.85 6.28
C TYR A 84 -4.50 -5.39 6.37
N ASP A 85 -4.87 -5.95 7.52
CA ASP A 85 -4.93 -7.38 7.73
C ASP A 85 -5.97 -8.05 6.80
N ASP A 86 -7.08 -7.36 6.52
CA ASP A 86 -8.09 -7.85 5.57
C ASP A 86 -7.52 -7.95 4.14
N ILE A 87 -6.77 -6.93 3.70
CA ILE A 87 -6.14 -6.91 2.36
C ILE A 87 -5.07 -8.00 2.25
N SER A 88 -4.12 -8.01 3.18
CA SER A 88 -3.00 -8.96 3.15
C SER A 88 -3.49 -10.42 3.26
N THR A 89 -4.53 -10.67 4.07
CA THR A 89 -5.16 -11.99 4.16
C THR A 89 -5.85 -12.38 2.85
N THR A 90 -6.54 -11.44 2.20
CA THR A 90 -7.22 -11.68 0.91
C THR A 90 -6.24 -12.04 -0.19
N ILE A 91 -5.09 -11.37 -0.25
CA ILE A 91 -4.02 -11.68 -1.20
C ILE A 91 -3.54 -13.13 -1.03
N VAL A 92 -3.24 -13.53 0.21
CA VAL A 92 -2.76 -14.88 0.54
C VAL A 92 -3.83 -15.95 0.27
N GLN A 93 -5.11 -15.63 0.51
CA GLN A 93 -6.23 -16.56 0.37
C GLN A 93 -6.90 -16.52 -1.01
N SER A 94 -6.34 -15.77 -1.97
CA SER A 94 -6.84 -15.73 -3.35
C SER A 94 -6.82 -17.14 -3.97
N ALA A 95 -8.01 -17.68 -4.27
CA ALA A 95 -8.17 -19.08 -4.68
C ALA A 95 -7.42 -19.41 -5.98
N ASP A 96 -7.43 -18.47 -6.93
CA ASP A 96 -6.82 -18.64 -8.25
C ASP A 96 -5.41 -18.03 -8.31
N GLY A 97 -4.91 -17.49 -7.19
CA GLY A 97 -3.59 -16.88 -7.09
C GLY A 97 -3.41 -15.57 -7.87
N HIS A 98 -4.49 -14.97 -8.39
CA HIS A 98 -4.44 -13.75 -9.21
C HIS A 98 -3.88 -12.53 -8.47
N LEU A 99 -3.89 -12.55 -7.14
CA LEU A 99 -3.32 -11.50 -6.30
C LEU A 99 -1.90 -11.80 -5.81
N GLN A 100 -1.34 -12.99 -6.07
CA GLN A 100 -0.06 -13.40 -5.48
C GLN A 100 1.12 -12.49 -5.82
N PHE A 101 1.05 -11.78 -6.96
CA PHE A 101 2.06 -10.80 -7.36
C PHE A 101 2.20 -9.64 -6.35
N LEU A 102 1.20 -9.42 -5.49
CA LEU A 102 1.23 -8.40 -4.45
C LEU A 102 1.92 -8.85 -3.16
N ASN A 103 2.26 -10.13 -2.98
CA ASN A 103 2.83 -10.62 -1.71
C ASN A 103 4.12 -9.90 -1.31
N ASP A 104 4.93 -9.51 -2.30
CA ASP A 104 6.19 -8.81 -2.08
C ASP A 104 5.98 -7.34 -1.69
N VAL A 105 4.82 -6.77 -2.06
CA VAL A 105 4.45 -5.35 -1.83
C VAL A 105 3.58 -5.21 -0.58
N ILE A 106 2.70 -6.18 -0.33
CA ILE A 106 1.73 -6.20 0.77
C ILE A 106 1.91 -7.52 1.55
N PRO A 107 3.01 -7.63 2.33
CA PRO A 107 3.27 -8.83 3.10
C PRO A 107 2.33 -8.96 4.30
N THR A 108 2.10 -10.20 4.74
CA THR A 108 1.43 -10.41 6.04
C THR A 108 2.33 -9.94 7.17
N THR A 109 1.79 -9.12 8.07
CA THR A 109 2.53 -8.61 9.22
C THR A 109 2.09 -9.30 10.51
N LYS A 110 2.99 -9.31 11.50
CA LYS A 110 2.68 -9.79 12.85
C LYS A 110 3.23 -8.81 13.86
N ASN A 111 2.45 -8.59 14.92
CA ASN A 111 2.92 -7.76 16.00
C ASN A 111 4.13 -8.41 16.69
N LEU A 112 5.22 -7.67 16.73
CA LEU A 112 6.50 -8.20 17.16
C LEU A 112 6.55 -8.47 18.67
N ARG A 113 5.77 -7.73 19.48
CA ARG A 113 5.59 -8.02 20.91
C ARG A 113 5.01 -9.42 21.10
N LEU A 114 3.99 -9.79 20.33
CA LEU A 114 3.38 -11.12 20.40
C LEU A 114 4.39 -12.22 20.04
N LEU A 115 5.24 -11.98 19.03
CA LEU A 115 6.27 -12.94 18.64
C LEU A 115 7.34 -13.17 19.71
N VAL A 116 7.65 -12.15 20.52
CA VAL A 116 8.56 -12.29 21.68
C VAL A 116 7.89 -13.06 22.80
N GLU A 117 6.63 -12.73 23.13
CA GLU A 117 5.86 -13.44 24.14
C GLU A 117 5.72 -14.93 23.77
N GLU A 118 5.56 -15.26 22.49
CA GLU A 118 5.55 -16.63 21.95
C GLU A 118 6.95 -17.28 21.82
N ASN A 119 8.04 -16.60 22.20
CA ASN A 119 9.43 -17.04 22.01
C ASN A 119 9.79 -17.39 20.54
N ARG A 120 9.08 -16.84 19.57
CA ARG A 120 9.31 -17.06 18.13
C ARG A 120 10.40 -16.16 17.56
N VAL A 121 10.67 -15.05 18.23
CA VAL A 121 11.76 -14.12 17.91
C VAL A 121 12.48 -13.77 19.20
N ARG A 122 13.82 -13.81 19.18
CA ARG A 122 14.66 -13.31 20.27
C ARG A 122 15.29 -12.00 19.82
N TYR A 123 15.16 -10.96 20.63
CA TYR A 123 15.95 -9.76 20.45
C TYR A 123 17.21 -9.84 21.28
N THR A 124 18.34 -9.51 20.67
CA THR A 124 19.52 -9.10 21.41
C THR A 124 19.34 -7.63 21.77
N THR A 125 18.51 -7.34 22.78
CA THR A 125 18.64 -6.04 23.44
C THR A 125 19.94 -6.09 24.25
N SER A 126 21.01 -5.52 23.70
CA SER A 126 22.16 -5.09 24.52
C SER A 126 21.75 -3.89 25.37
N ALA A 127 20.77 -4.08 26.23
CA ALA A 127 20.40 -3.24 27.36
C ALA A 127 19.22 -3.94 28.05
N MET A 128 19.53 -4.43 29.25
CA MET A 128 18.68 -4.69 30.42
C MET A 128 17.22 -5.19 30.25
N PRO A 129 16.82 -6.27 30.95
CA PRO A 129 15.44 -6.75 30.94
C PRO A 129 14.43 -5.69 31.47
N PRO A 130 13.21 -5.61 30.88
CA PRO A 130 12.19 -4.61 31.24
C PRO A 130 11.71 -4.64 32.70
N HIS A 131 11.95 -5.75 33.42
CA HIS A 131 11.50 -5.90 34.79
C HIS A 131 12.37 -5.13 35.81
N GLU A 132 13.58 -4.73 35.43
CA GLU A 132 14.46 -3.91 36.28
C GLU A 132 14.33 -2.41 35.97
N VAL A 133 13.93 -2.10 34.75
CA VAL A 133 13.60 -0.75 34.26
C VAL A 133 12.49 -0.15 35.16
N TYR A 134 11.33 -0.80 35.31
CA TYR A 134 10.24 -0.25 36.13
C TYR A 134 10.55 -0.12 37.64
N SER A 135 11.44 -0.95 38.18
CA SER A 135 11.77 -0.91 39.62
C SER A 135 12.82 0.14 39.98
N ALA A 136 13.67 0.55 39.03
CA ALA A 136 14.63 1.63 39.23
C ALA A 136 14.00 3.03 39.28
N TYR A 137 12.90 3.26 38.56
CA TYR A 137 12.29 4.59 38.43
C TYR A 137 11.37 5.02 39.59
N MET A 138 11.05 4.10 40.51
CA MET A 138 10.15 4.41 41.63
C MET A 138 10.89 4.63 42.95
N MET A 139 12.24 4.60 42.97
CA MET A 139 13.00 4.63 44.23
C MET A 139 14.20 5.60 44.28
N ASN A 140 14.55 6.38 43.26
CA ASN A 140 15.69 7.31 43.36
C ASN A 140 15.50 8.62 42.57
N ASP A 141 15.19 9.71 43.29
CA ASP A 141 15.16 11.11 42.80
C ASP A 141 16.57 11.70 42.51
N THR A 142 17.55 10.91 42.05
CA THR A 142 18.92 11.44 41.84
C THR A 142 19.73 10.75 40.74
N ALA A 143 19.12 10.05 39.78
CA ALA A 143 19.85 9.52 38.64
C ALA A 143 19.96 10.55 37.49
N PRO A 144 21.10 10.62 36.78
CA PRO A 144 21.26 11.51 35.63
C PRO A 144 20.31 11.08 34.52
N LYS A 145 19.59 12.05 33.94
CA LYS A 145 18.72 11.85 32.78
C LYS A 145 19.53 11.17 31.65
N PRO A 146 19.00 10.11 31.02
CA PRO A 146 19.62 9.58 29.81
C PRO A 146 19.57 10.67 28.72
N ASP A 147 20.68 10.83 28.01
CA ASP A 147 20.81 11.73 26.87
C ASP A 147 20.02 11.12 25.70
N ILE A 148 18.74 11.47 25.63
CA ILE A 148 17.87 11.10 24.52
C ILE A 148 18.23 12.05 23.39
N VAL A 149 18.99 11.55 22.41
CA VAL A 149 19.17 12.24 21.13
C VAL A 149 17.82 12.18 20.43
N GLU A 150 17.03 13.26 20.54
CA GLU A 150 15.86 13.48 19.70
C GLU A 150 16.37 13.68 18.27
N ILE A 151 16.18 12.66 17.44
CA ILE A 151 16.43 12.78 15.99
C ILE A 151 15.25 13.57 15.44
N ASP A 152 15.46 14.86 15.24
CA ASP A 152 14.51 15.76 14.60
C ASP A 152 14.46 15.42 13.10
N LEU A 153 13.41 14.71 12.67
CA LEU A 153 13.24 14.24 11.30
C LEU A 153 12.69 15.31 10.35
N ASP A 154 12.48 16.53 10.84
CA ASP A 154 11.81 17.60 10.08
C ASP A 154 12.79 18.62 9.47
N ASN A 155 14.11 18.43 9.60
CA ASN A 155 15.12 19.35 9.06
C ASN A 155 15.71 18.87 7.71
N ASP A 156 14.84 18.71 6.71
CA ASP A 156 15.21 18.69 5.28
C ASP A 156 15.06 20.12 4.72
N GLU A 157 15.83 21.08 5.24
CA GLU A 157 16.04 22.37 4.58
C GLU A 157 17.42 22.38 3.91
N ASN A 158 17.36 22.23 2.57
CA ASN A 158 18.25 22.78 1.55
C ASN A 158 19.71 23.04 1.92
N ASP A 159 20.62 22.26 1.32
CA ASP A 159 21.96 22.73 0.95
C ASP A 159 22.29 22.20 -0.46
N ASP A 160 21.73 22.88 -1.46
CA ASP A 160 22.41 23.07 -2.75
C ASP A 160 23.60 24.00 -2.48
N GLU A 161 24.85 23.52 -2.53
CA GLU A 161 25.99 24.38 -2.91
C GLU A 161 27.05 23.64 -3.74
N ASP A 162 27.35 24.29 -4.86
CA ASP A 162 28.37 24.02 -5.88
C ASP A 162 29.78 23.76 -5.28
N LEU A 163 30.40 22.64 -5.67
CA LEU A 163 31.85 22.52 -5.62
C LEU A 163 32.44 22.87 -6.98
N THR A 164 32.86 24.14 -7.09
CA THR A 164 33.83 24.57 -8.09
C THR A 164 35.24 24.28 -7.58
N ASP A 165 35.88 23.25 -8.13
CA ASP A 165 37.31 23.04 -7.92
C ASP A 165 38.11 23.71 -9.04
N GLN A 166 38.83 24.77 -8.63
CA GLN A 166 39.96 25.34 -9.34
C GLN A 166 41.21 24.51 -9.02
N GLU A 167 41.91 24.04 -10.05
CA GLU A 167 43.36 24.23 -10.26
C GLU A 167 43.76 23.84 -11.69
#